data_AF-A0A380DJD8-F1
#
_entry.id   AF-A0A380DJD8-F1
#
_cell.length_a   1.000
_cell.length_b   1.000
_cell.length_c   1.000
_cell.angle_alpha   90.00
_cell.angle_beta   90.00
_cell.angle_gamma   90.00
#
_symmetry.space_group_name_H-M   'P 1'
#
loop_
_entity.id
_entity.type
_entity.pdbx_description
1 polymer ?
#
loop_
_entity_poly.entity_id
_entity_poly.type
_entity_poly.pdbx_seq_one_letter_code
_entity_poly.pdbx_strand_id
1 'polypeptide(L)'
;MIHHTGDANDYVGKGLSGGTVIVKAPFEERQNEIIAGNVSFYGATGGKAFINGSAGERFCIRNSGVDVVVEGIGDHGLEYMTGGHVINLGDVGKNFGQGMSGGIAYVIPSDVEAFVENNQLDTLFVYKD
;
A
#
# COMPACT_ATOMS: atom_id res chain seq x y z
N MET A 1 -16.98 6.23 -8.28
CA MET A 1 -16.00 6.66 -7.28
C MET A 1 -16.63 6.50 -5.91
N ILE A 2 -15.92 5.91 -4.95
CA ILE A 2 -16.31 5.84 -3.54
C ILE A 2 -15.36 6.74 -2.77
N HIS A 3 -15.92 7.61 -1.93
CA HIS A 3 -15.17 8.47 -1.03
C HIS A 3 -15.73 8.30 0.38
N HIS A 4 -14.87 7.92 1.31
CA HIS A 4 -15.17 7.78 2.73
C HIS A 4 -14.29 8.71 3.55
N THR A 5 -14.90 9.44 4.49
CA THR A 5 -14.19 10.26 5.47
C THR A 5 -14.33 9.61 6.84
N GLY A 6 -13.21 9.15 7.41
CA GLY A 6 -13.18 8.29 8.60
C GLY A 6 -12.16 7.17 8.42
N ASP A 7 -12.31 6.11 9.19
CA ASP A 7 -11.60 4.85 8.99
C ASP A 7 -12.48 3.78 8.34
N ALA A 8 -11.84 2.84 7.67
CA ALA A 8 -12.46 1.67 7.08
C ALA A 8 -11.76 0.41 7.60
N ASN A 9 -12.57 -0.59 7.96
CA ASN A 9 -12.08 -1.90 8.40
C ASN A 9 -11.48 -2.70 7.22
N ASP A 10 -11.17 -3.97 7.47
CA ASP A 10 -10.52 -4.86 6.51
C ASP A 10 -11.18 -4.93 5.13
N TYR A 11 -10.39 -5.33 4.14
CA TYR A 11 -10.83 -5.59 2.76
C TYR A 11 -11.32 -4.39 1.96
N VAL A 12 -10.85 -3.18 2.30
CA VAL A 12 -11.11 -1.97 1.48
C VAL A 12 -10.74 -2.26 0.03
N GLY A 13 -11.69 -2.11 -0.89
CA GLY A 13 -11.44 -2.30 -2.32
C GLY A 13 -11.02 -3.72 -2.73
N LYS A 14 -11.37 -4.77 -1.97
CA LYS A 14 -11.16 -6.17 -2.38
C LYS A 14 -11.73 -6.40 -3.79
N GLY A 15 -10.90 -6.94 -4.68
CA GLY A 15 -11.27 -7.20 -6.08
C GLY A 15 -11.62 -5.96 -6.90
N LEU A 16 -11.10 -4.78 -6.53
CA LEU A 16 -11.31 -3.55 -7.32
C LEU A 16 -10.90 -3.77 -8.78
N SER A 17 -11.77 -3.37 -9.72
CA SER A 17 -11.68 -3.75 -11.14
C SER A 17 -11.94 -2.59 -12.13
N GLY A 18 -11.61 -1.35 -11.74
CA GLY A 18 -11.67 -0.18 -12.62
C GLY A 18 -12.22 1.11 -12.00
N GLY A 19 -12.70 1.05 -10.75
CA GLY A 19 -13.21 2.21 -10.02
C GLY A 19 -12.12 3.03 -9.31
N THR A 20 -12.56 4.05 -8.58
CA THR A 20 -11.71 4.83 -7.66
C THR A 20 -12.24 4.74 -6.24
N VAL A 21 -11.36 4.45 -5.29
CA VAL A 21 -11.63 4.39 -3.84
C VAL A 21 -10.78 5.45 -3.13
N ILE A 22 -11.39 6.26 -2.28
CA ILE A 22 -10.69 7.25 -1.46
C ILE A 22 -11.09 7.01 0.00
N VAL A 23 -10.10 6.83 0.87
CA VAL A 23 -10.27 6.83 2.33
C VAL A 23 -9.52 8.02 2.87
N LYS A 24 -10.26 8.99 3.40
CA LYS A 24 -9.71 10.26 3.89
C LYS A 24 -9.80 10.31 5.42
N ALA A 25 -8.70 10.64 6.07
CA ALA A 25 -8.72 10.94 7.50
C ALA A 25 -9.73 12.06 7.82
N PRO A 26 -10.51 11.94 8.91
CA PRO A 26 -11.52 12.94 9.25
C PRO A 26 -10.92 14.28 9.72
N PHE A 27 -9.67 14.28 10.17
CA PHE A 27 -8.89 15.44 10.63
C PHE A 27 -7.38 15.13 10.54
N GLU A 28 -6.53 16.16 10.63
CA GLU A 28 -5.09 16.07 10.33
C GLU A 28 -4.34 15.07 11.21
N GLU A 29 -4.66 15.00 12.50
CA GLU A 29 -3.98 14.11 13.43
C GLU A 29 -4.14 12.63 13.05
N ARG A 30 -5.30 12.28 12.46
CA ARG A 30 -5.62 10.91 12.03
C ARG A 30 -4.87 10.46 10.78
N GLN A 31 -4.19 11.36 10.08
CA GLN A 31 -3.37 11.01 8.90
C GLN A 31 -2.16 10.15 9.31
N ASN A 32 -1.65 10.32 10.53
CA ASN A 32 -0.53 9.51 11.04
C ASN A 32 -0.97 8.16 11.63
N GLU A 33 -2.24 7.77 11.48
CA GLU A 33 -2.80 6.55 12.05
C GLU A 33 -3.21 5.53 10.97
N ILE A 34 -3.53 4.31 11.38
CA ILE A 34 -4.12 3.30 10.51
C ILE A 34 -5.59 3.68 10.25
N ILE A 35 -5.92 3.92 8.97
CA ILE A 35 -7.29 4.28 8.54
C ILE A 35 -7.89 3.30 7.53
N ALA A 36 -7.10 2.36 7.03
CA ALA A 36 -7.56 1.24 6.20
C ALA A 36 -7.11 -0.08 6.83
N GLY A 37 -8.05 -0.98 7.06
CA GLY A 37 -7.77 -2.28 7.69
C GLY A 37 -6.93 -3.23 6.83
N ASN A 38 -6.79 -4.44 7.33
CA ASN A 38 -5.96 -5.48 6.74
C ASN A 38 -6.52 -5.94 5.38
N VAL A 39 -5.65 -6.52 4.56
CA VAL A 39 -6.04 -7.22 3.32
C VAL A 39 -6.79 -6.30 2.34
N SER A 40 -6.54 -4.99 2.42
CA SER A 40 -7.07 -4.00 1.50
C SER A 40 -6.53 -4.24 0.08
N PHE A 41 -7.39 -4.09 -0.93
CA PHE A 41 -7.12 -4.31 -2.35
C PHE A 41 -6.69 -5.73 -2.73
N TYR A 42 -7.10 -6.71 -1.92
CA TYR A 42 -6.84 -8.12 -2.23
C TYR A 42 -7.33 -8.50 -3.62
N GLY A 43 -6.41 -8.98 -4.46
CA GLY A 43 -6.73 -9.49 -5.80
C GLY A 43 -7.33 -8.44 -6.74
N ALA A 44 -7.11 -7.15 -6.47
CA ALA A 44 -7.59 -6.08 -7.35
C ALA A 44 -6.93 -6.19 -8.73
N THR A 45 -7.69 -5.94 -9.80
CA THR A 45 -7.25 -6.10 -11.19
C THR A 45 -7.23 -4.79 -11.98
N GLY A 46 -7.68 -3.69 -11.38
CA GLY A 46 -7.74 -2.40 -12.05
C GLY A 46 -8.35 -1.31 -11.19
N GLY A 47 -8.03 -0.05 -11.49
CA GLY A 47 -8.60 1.12 -10.83
C GLY A 47 -7.57 1.93 -10.06
N LYS A 48 -8.05 2.85 -9.22
CA LYS A 48 -7.22 3.75 -8.43
C LYS A 48 -7.64 3.76 -6.97
N ALA A 49 -6.68 3.93 -6.06
CA ALA A 49 -6.98 4.19 -4.67
C ALA A 49 -6.08 5.25 -4.03
N PHE A 50 -6.64 6.01 -3.10
CA PHE A 50 -5.94 7.04 -2.34
C PHE A 50 -6.31 6.91 -0.86
N ILE A 51 -5.31 6.64 -0.02
CA ILE A 51 -5.47 6.44 1.41
C ILE A 51 -4.67 7.54 2.12
N ASN A 52 -5.36 8.49 2.75
CA ASN A 52 -4.74 9.59 3.51
C ASN A 52 -4.44 9.14 4.94
N GLY A 53 -3.57 8.14 5.04
CA GLY A 53 -3.06 7.56 6.27
C GLY A 53 -2.47 6.17 6.02
N SER A 54 -2.15 5.46 7.10
CA SER A 54 -1.57 4.12 7.01
C SER A 54 -2.62 3.03 6.78
N ALA A 55 -2.19 1.90 6.24
CA ALA A 55 -2.97 0.69 6.11
C ALA A 55 -2.39 -0.47 6.94
N GLY A 56 -3.27 -1.40 7.31
CA GLY A 56 -2.90 -2.60 8.05
C GLY A 56 -2.06 -3.61 7.25
N GLU A 57 -2.02 -4.84 7.74
CA GLU A 57 -1.25 -5.95 7.17
C GLU A 57 -1.80 -6.39 5.80
N ARG A 58 -0.93 -7.02 5.00
CA ARG A 58 -1.28 -7.63 3.70
C ARG A 58 -1.94 -6.66 2.73
N PHE A 59 -1.57 -5.39 2.83
CA PHE A 59 -2.03 -4.36 1.91
C PHE A 59 -1.64 -4.70 0.47
N CYS A 60 -2.59 -4.61 -0.46
CA CYS A 60 -2.41 -4.96 -1.87
C CYS A 60 -1.86 -6.38 -2.12
N ILE A 61 -2.15 -7.33 -1.21
CA ILE A 61 -1.83 -8.74 -1.44
C ILE A 61 -2.49 -9.21 -2.75
N ARG A 62 -1.72 -9.85 -3.63
CA ARG A 62 -2.17 -10.30 -4.96
C ARG A 62 -2.72 -9.19 -5.86
N ASN A 63 -2.34 -7.92 -5.65
CA ASN A 63 -2.68 -6.85 -6.59
C ASN A 63 -2.15 -7.21 -7.99
N SER A 64 -3.04 -7.12 -8.98
CA SER A 64 -2.77 -7.43 -10.38
C SER A 64 -3.05 -6.23 -11.31
N GLY A 65 -3.37 -5.04 -10.78
CA GLY A 65 -3.63 -3.88 -11.63
C GLY A 65 -4.19 -2.61 -10.98
N VAL A 66 -4.36 -2.51 -9.66
CA VAL A 66 -4.76 -1.23 -9.04
C VAL A 66 -3.53 -0.32 -8.86
N ASP A 67 -3.71 0.97 -9.15
CA ASP A 67 -2.76 2.03 -8.82
C ASP A 67 -3.14 2.69 -7.48
N VAL A 68 -2.24 2.71 -6.50
CA VAL A 68 -2.57 3.12 -5.13
C VAL A 68 -1.54 4.08 -4.55
N VAL A 69 -2.02 5.08 -3.79
CA VAL A 69 -1.20 5.92 -2.90
C VAL A 69 -1.63 5.69 -1.45
N VAL A 70 -0.67 5.49 -0.55
CA VAL A 70 -0.87 5.26 0.89
C VAL A 70 0.30 5.87 1.69
N GLU A 71 0.10 6.17 2.97
CA GLU A 71 1.10 6.85 3.83
C GLU A 71 1.80 5.91 4.83
N GLY A 72 1.61 4.59 4.69
CA GLY A 72 2.26 3.57 5.50
C GLY A 72 1.58 2.21 5.32
N ILE A 73 2.34 1.12 5.45
CA ILE A 73 1.84 -0.23 5.23
C ILE A 73 2.32 -1.16 6.36
N GLY A 74 1.42 -2.00 6.89
CA GLY A 74 1.78 -3.03 7.86
C GLY A 74 2.59 -4.21 7.28
N ASP A 75 2.68 -5.30 8.04
CA ASP A 75 3.43 -6.49 7.64
C ASP A 75 2.84 -7.15 6.38
N HIS A 76 3.69 -7.81 5.60
CA HIS A 76 3.34 -8.54 4.36
C HIS A 76 2.70 -7.66 3.28
N GLY A 77 3.02 -6.36 3.28
CA GLY A 77 2.61 -5.46 2.20
C GLY A 77 3.07 -5.97 0.83
N LEU A 78 2.19 -5.90 -0.17
CA LEU A 78 2.43 -6.28 -1.56
C LEU A 78 2.76 -7.76 -1.79
N GLU A 79 2.48 -8.62 -0.81
CA GLU A 79 2.71 -10.06 -0.95
C GLU A 79 2.01 -10.60 -2.21
N TYR A 80 2.72 -11.38 -3.03
CA TYR A 80 2.22 -11.95 -4.29
C TYR A 80 1.66 -10.93 -5.31
N MET A 81 2.03 -9.66 -5.24
CA MET A 81 1.65 -8.68 -6.26
C MET A 81 2.23 -9.06 -7.63
N THR A 82 1.41 -8.96 -8.68
CA THR A 82 1.73 -9.33 -10.07
C THR A 82 1.54 -8.18 -11.06
N GLY A 83 0.94 -7.06 -10.64
CA GLY A 83 0.71 -5.89 -11.48
C GLY A 83 0.14 -4.70 -10.70
N GLY A 84 0.07 -3.54 -11.36
CA GLY A 84 -0.32 -2.26 -10.75
C GLY A 84 0.87 -1.47 -10.21
N HIS A 85 0.59 -0.28 -9.69
CA HIS A 85 1.58 0.61 -9.10
C HIS A 85 1.20 0.97 -7.66
N VAL A 86 2.14 0.89 -6.72
CA VAL A 86 1.91 1.34 -5.35
C VAL A 86 2.92 2.40 -4.97
N ILE A 87 2.44 3.57 -4.55
CA ILE A 87 3.24 4.63 -3.96
C ILE A 87 2.96 4.61 -2.46
N ASN A 88 3.98 4.28 -1.68
CA ASN A 88 3.96 4.34 -0.23
C ASN A 88 4.79 5.54 0.25
N LEU A 89 4.14 6.49 0.91
CA LEU A 89 4.75 7.73 1.41
C LEU A 89 5.25 7.61 2.86
N GLY A 90 5.35 6.39 3.38
CA GLY A 90 5.85 6.13 4.73
C GLY A 90 6.54 4.79 4.86
N ASP A 91 6.62 4.30 6.09
CA ASP A 91 7.30 3.05 6.41
C ASP A 91 6.48 1.81 6.01
N VAL A 92 7.16 0.66 5.98
CA VAL A 92 6.57 -0.65 5.72
C VAL A 92 6.85 -1.61 6.87
N GLY A 93 5.95 -2.56 7.08
CA GLY A 93 6.18 -3.69 7.97
C GLY A 93 7.11 -4.76 7.37
N LYS A 94 7.24 -5.87 8.09
CA LYS A 94 8.10 -7.00 7.73
C LYS A 94 7.61 -7.72 6.47
N ASN A 95 8.52 -8.42 5.79
CA ASN A 95 8.21 -9.24 4.61
C ASN A 95 7.53 -8.46 3.48
N PHE A 96 7.84 -7.17 3.35
CA PHE A 96 7.33 -6.35 2.26
C PHE A 96 7.77 -6.93 0.91
N GLY A 97 6.85 -7.01 -0.05
CA GLY A 97 7.11 -7.51 -1.39
C GLY A 97 7.38 -9.02 -1.49
N GLN A 98 7.10 -9.82 -0.44
CA GLN A 98 7.33 -11.26 -0.47
C GLN A 98 6.54 -11.92 -1.63
N GLY A 99 7.24 -12.60 -2.53
CA GLY A 99 6.61 -13.25 -3.69
C GLY A 99 6.01 -12.29 -4.71
N MET A 100 6.29 -10.98 -4.61
CA MET A 100 5.94 -10.01 -5.64
C MET A 100 6.70 -10.37 -6.92
N SER A 101 5.96 -10.63 -8.00
CA SER A 101 6.49 -11.08 -9.29
C SER A 101 6.21 -10.10 -10.43
N GLY A 102 5.44 -9.04 -10.18
CA GLY A 102 5.17 -7.99 -11.15
C GLY A 102 4.51 -6.76 -10.55
N GLY A 103 4.51 -5.65 -11.31
CA GLY A 103 4.14 -4.32 -10.83
C GLY A 103 5.34 -3.52 -10.32
N ILE A 104 5.09 -2.29 -9.86
CA ILE A 104 6.13 -1.39 -9.34
C ILE A 104 5.67 -0.78 -8.03
N ALA A 105 6.56 -0.76 -7.03
CA ALA A 105 6.36 -0.06 -5.79
C ALA A 105 7.40 1.05 -5.63
N TYR A 106 6.93 2.25 -5.26
CA TYR A 106 7.77 3.37 -4.82
C TYR A 106 7.56 3.54 -3.33
N VAL A 107 8.65 3.60 -2.57
CA VAL A 107 8.59 3.73 -1.11
C VAL A 107 9.44 4.92 -0.68
N ILE A 108 8.87 5.79 0.15
CA ILE A 108 9.55 6.91 0.79
C ILE A 108 9.59 6.60 2.31
N PRO A 109 10.55 5.77 2.76
CA PRO A 109 10.66 5.42 4.16
C PRO A 109 11.28 6.57 4.97
N SER A 110 11.06 6.57 6.28
CA SER A 110 11.70 7.51 7.20
C SER A 110 13.21 7.27 7.33
N ASP A 111 13.65 6.03 7.11
CA ASP A 111 15.04 5.61 7.09
C ASP A 111 15.29 4.65 5.90
N VAL A 112 16.01 5.16 4.88
CA VAL A 112 16.33 4.41 3.67
C VAL A 112 17.32 3.28 3.94
N GLU A 113 18.29 3.48 4.84
CA GLU A 113 19.32 2.46 5.13
C GLU A 113 18.68 1.27 5.86
N ALA A 114 17.86 1.55 6.87
CA ALA A 114 17.12 0.53 7.58
C ALA A 114 16.11 -0.20 6.67
N PHE A 115 15.45 0.51 5.75
CA PHE A 115 14.55 -0.12 4.78
C PHE A 115 15.29 -1.14 3.89
N VAL A 116 16.48 -0.77 3.38
CA VAL A 116 17.31 -1.64 2.54
C VAL A 116 17.75 -2.87 3.33
N GLU A 117 18.26 -2.69 4.55
CA GLU A 117 18.77 -3.76 5.40
C GLU A 117 17.67 -4.78 5.76
N ASN A 118 16.47 -4.30 6.09
CA ASN A 118 15.38 -5.14 6.58
C ASN A 118 14.67 -5.94 5.48
N ASN A 119 14.65 -5.45 4.24
CA ASN A 119 13.85 -6.06 3.17
C ASN A 119 14.68 -6.84 2.15
N GLN A 120 15.96 -6.47 1.94
CA GLN A 120 16.91 -7.23 1.10
C GLN A 120 16.35 -7.67 -0.26
N LEU A 121 15.58 -6.79 -0.91
CA LEU A 121 14.88 -7.10 -2.15
C LEU A 121 15.86 -7.05 -3.33
N ASP A 122 16.01 -8.16 -4.04
CA ASP A 122 16.89 -8.28 -5.22
C ASP A 122 16.55 -7.29 -6.34
N THR A 123 15.29 -6.83 -6.39
CA THR A 123 14.78 -5.89 -7.40
C THR A 123 14.80 -4.43 -6.93
N LEU A 124 15.38 -4.14 -5.77
CA LEU A 124 15.39 -2.79 -5.20
C LEU A 124 16.38 -1.89 -5.93
N PHE A 125 15.91 -0.72 -6.33
CA PHE A 125 16.74 0.39 -6.79
C PHE A 125 16.61 1.55 -5.83
N VAL A 126 17.76 2.01 -5.30
CA VAL A 126 17.82 3.17 -4.39
C VAL A 126 18.25 4.38 -5.19
N TYR A 127 17.38 5.39 -5.27
CA TYR A 127 17.75 6.68 -5.85
C TYR A 127 18.42 7.55 -4.76
N LYS A 128 19.62 8.05 -5.05
CA LYS A 128 20.33 9.02 -4.21
C LYS A 128 20.56 10.27 -5.06
N ASP A 129 20.23 11.44 -4.53
CA ASP A 129 20.46 12.74 -5.18
C ASP A 129 21.97 13.03 -5.35
#